data_AF-A0A9P5YAP8-F1
#
_entry.id   AF-A0A9P5YAP8-F1
#
_cell.length_a   1.000
_cell.length_b   1.000
_cell.length_c   1.000
_cell.angle_alpha   90.00
_cell.angle_beta   90.00
_cell.angle_gamma   90.00
#
_symmetry.space_group_name_H-M   'P 1'
#
loop_
_entity.id
_entity.type
_entity.pdbx_description
1 polymer ?
#
loop_
_entity_poly.entity_id
_entity_poly.type
_entity_poly.pdbx_seq_one_letter_code
_entity_poly.pdbx_strand_id
1 'polypeptide(L)'
;MGQYWRVVNIDKHQQLGHWGKLGECLFDGSPNALIGYIAVPSTTSDSPPIRNIYGGPSLAGEWAGDRIICLGDYAQDLPKGTLTDDETRLFARLTRQAGSDNSEGNDSGVTEEKDIPDKTGPIRLYDIAEEYFEKPKGEYFSGEFYSDEVYVLRNLTKREYVRADEVILHRDEIDGPSLGRSAVGHRPGLGEVLLSRISWSTDSTANMSYDEEGDGITRGVWAGDRFDIQPIESITSDSGHVRGWKNVSKEVAEEITAIWTSEYGDSWMDCGREGD
;
A
#
# COMPACT_ATOMS: atom_id res chain seq x y z
N MET A 1 4.33 17.53 -14.30
CA MET A 1 2.95 17.19 -13.88
C MET A 1 3.02 15.74 -13.44
N GLY A 2 2.48 15.41 -12.28
CA GLY A 2 2.55 14.05 -11.74
C GLY A 2 1.15 13.49 -11.55
N GLN A 3 1.05 12.17 -11.62
CA GLN A 3 -0.19 11.43 -11.44
C GLN A 3 -0.60 11.39 -9.96
N TYR A 4 -1.88 11.15 -9.72
CA TYR A 4 -2.45 11.08 -8.38
C TYR A 4 -2.68 9.65 -7.93
N TRP A 5 -2.46 9.40 -6.65
CA TRP A 5 -2.39 8.05 -6.11
C TRP A 5 -3.44 7.79 -5.03
N ARG A 6 -3.90 6.53 -4.98
CA ARG A 6 -4.84 6.05 -3.97
C ARG A 6 -4.55 4.61 -3.59
N VAL A 7 -4.65 4.31 -2.30
CA VAL A 7 -4.62 2.93 -1.80
C VAL A 7 -6.03 2.33 -1.76
N VAL A 8 -6.14 1.13 -2.30
CA VAL A 8 -7.38 0.36 -2.47
C VAL A 8 -7.22 -1.02 -1.85
N ASN A 9 -8.19 -1.40 -1.01
CA ASN A 9 -8.44 -2.79 -0.62
C ASN A 9 -9.52 -3.35 -1.56
N ILE A 10 -9.12 -4.32 -2.38
CA ILE A 10 -9.96 -4.91 -3.43
C ILE A 10 -11.01 -5.83 -2.80
N ASP A 11 -10.65 -6.65 -1.82
CA ASP A 11 -11.55 -7.64 -1.23
C ASP A 11 -12.73 -7.00 -0.50
N LYS A 12 -12.50 -5.84 0.14
CA LYS A 12 -13.54 -5.11 0.90
C LYS A 12 -14.23 -4.00 0.12
N HIS A 13 -13.82 -3.74 -1.12
CA HIS A 13 -14.21 -2.55 -1.88
C HIS A 13 -14.03 -1.26 -1.04
N GLN A 14 -12.84 -1.10 -0.46
CA GLN A 14 -12.50 0.04 0.39
C GLN A 14 -11.30 0.83 -0.13
N GLN A 15 -11.22 2.11 0.24
CA GLN A 15 -10.15 3.00 -0.18
C GLN A 15 -9.82 4.07 0.86
N LEU A 16 -8.57 4.55 0.85
CA LEU A 16 -8.06 5.51 1.85
C LEU A 16 -8.09 6.98 1.41
N GLY A 17 -8.82 7.30 0.34
CA GLY A 17 -8.88 8.63 -0.23
C GLY A 17 -7.71 8.92 -1.17
N HIS A 18 -7.58 10.18 -1.51
CA HIS A 18 -6.54 10.68 -2.40
C HIS A 18 -5.27 11.00 -1.60
N TRP A 19 -4.15 10.40 -1.97
CA TRP A 19 -2.87 10.55 -1.27
C TRP A 19 -1.94 11.58 -1.91
N GLY A 20 -2.37 12.26 -2.98
CA GLY A 20 -1.52 13.23 -3.67
C GLY A 20 -0.59 12.53 -4.67
N LYS A 21 0.59 13.10 -4.88
CA LYS A 21 1.60 12.50 -5.76
C LYS A 21 2.42 11.48 -4.98
N LEU A 22 2.86 10.41 -5.66
CA LEU A 22 3.64 9.35 -5.01
C LEU A 22 4.94 9.86 -4.38
N GLY A 23 5.67 10.73 -5.09
CA GLY A 23 6.85 11.40 -4.54
C GLY A 23 6.60 12.40 -3.41
N GLU A 24 5.35 12.70 -3.07
CA GLU A 24 5.02 13.49 -1.89
C GLU A 24 4.66 12.54 -0.74
N CYS A 25 3.74 11.60 -0.99
CA CYS A 25 3.21 10.72 0.07
C CYS A 25 4.12 9.56 0.45
N LEU A 26 5.09 9.15 -0.38
CA LEU A 26 6.06 8.13 0.01
C LEU A 26 7.01 8.64 1.11
N PHE A 27 7.28 9.95 1.14
CA PHE A 27 8.31 10.54 1.99
C PHE A 27 7.77 11.40 3.16
N ASP A 28 6.45 11.62 3.26
CA ASP A 28 5.85 12.45 4.33
C ASP A 28 5.33 11.64 5.55
N GLY A 29 5.51 10.31 5.52
CA GLY A 29 5.04 9.39 6.56
C GLY A 29 3.58 8.98 6.47
N SER A 30 2.87 9.38 5.41
CA SER A 30 1.57 8.81 5.04
C SER A 30 1.54 7.27 4.97
N PRO A 31 2.59 6.55 4.53
CA PRO A 31 2.54 5.08 4.40
C PRO A 31 2.38 4.37 5.73
N ASN A 32 2.73 5.01 6.86
CA ASN A 32 2.41 4.51 8.20
C ASN A 32 0.91 4.28 8.42
N ALA A 33 0.05 4.98 7.66
CA ALA A 33 -1.38 4.73 7.61
C ALA A 33 -1.72 3.25 7.39
N LEU A 34 -0.95 2.57 6.53
CA LEU A 34 -1.20 1.20 6.11
C LEU A 34 -0.90 0.19 7.21
N ILE A 35 0.08 0.48 8.06
CA ILE A 35 0.51 -0.40 9.16
C ILE A 35 -0.67 -0.73 10.07
N GLY A 36 -1.45 0.29 10.44
CA GLY A 36 -2.64 0.10 11.27
C GLY A 36 -3.66 -0.84 10.64
N TYR A 37 -3.84 -0.81 9.31
CA TYR A 37 -4.81 -1.66 8.64
C TYR A 37 -4.38 -3.12 8.49
N ILE A 38 -3.07 -3.42 8.44
CA ILE A 38 -2.59 -4.78 8.12
C ILE A 38 -1.85 -5.46 9.27
N ALA A 39 -1.51 -4.72 10.33
CA ALA A 39 -0.88 -5.31 11.51
C ALA A 39 -1.89 -6.11 12.33
N VAL A 40 -1.61 -7.40 12.52
CA VAL A 40 -2.44 -8.29 13.32
C VAL A 40 -2.09 -8.07 14.79
N PRO A 41 -3.06 -7.74 15.65
CA PRO A 41 -2.81 -7.62 17.08
C PRO A 41 -2.33 -8.95 17.67
N SER A 42 -1.19 -8.94 18.36
CA SER A 42 -0.68 -10.12 19.08
C SER A 42 -1.69 -10.58 20.13
N THR A 43 -2.19 -11.81 20.00
CA THR A 43 -3.12 -12.43 20.98
C THR A 43 -2.39 -13.24 22.05
N THR A 44 -1.05 -13.31 21.98
CA THR A 44 -0.21 -14.29 22.68
C THR A 44 0.58 -13.74 23.86
N SER A 45 0.44 -12.46 24.21
CA SER A 45 1.09 -11.89 25.38
C SER A 45 0.08 -11.65 26.50
N ASP A 46 0.50 -11.86 27.76
CA ASP A 46 -0.17 -11.30 28.95
C ASP A 46 -0.26 -9.75 28.91
N SER A 47 0.36 -9.12 27.91
CA SER A 47 0.15 -7.72 27.54
C SER A 47 -1.30 -7.44 27.17
N PRO A 48 -1.87 -6.29 27.58
CA PRO A 48 -3.21 -5.91 27.16
C PRO A 48 -3.29 -5.88 25.63
N PRO A 49 -4.40 -6.32 25.02
CA PRO A 49 -4.61 -6.22 23.58
C PRO A 49 -4.40 -4.77 23.17
N ILE A 50 -3.86 -4.57 21.99
CA ILE A 50 -3.63 -3.25 21.42
C ILE A 50 -4.93 -2.42 21.55
N ARG A 51 -4.95 -1.45 22.47
CA ARG A 51 -6.18 -0.73 22.85
C ARG A 51 -6.32 0.51 21.99
N ASN A 52 -7.49 0.67 21.39
CA ASN A 52 -7.94 1.99 20.97
C ASN A 52 -8.09 2.88 22.23
N ILE A 53 -7.32 3.96 22.31
CA ILE A 53 -7.29 4.88 23.45
C ILE A 53 -8.67 5.53 23.69
N TYR A 54 -9.51 5.59 22.65
CA TYR A 54 -10.82 6.26 22.67
C TYR A 54 -12.02 5.31 22.78
N GLY A 55 -11.80 3.99 22.84
CA GLY A 55 -12.85 3.00 23.10
C GLY A 55 -13.82 2.71 21.95
N GLY A 56 -13.58 3.25 20.75
CA GLY A 56 -14.31 2.91 19.53
C GLY A 56 -13.83 1.60 18.87
N PRO A 57 -14.57 1.07 17.87
CA PRO A 57 -14.12 -0.07 17.09
C PRO A 57 -12.79 0.26 16.39
N SER A 58 -11.78 -0.59 16.63
CA SER A 58 -10.43 -0.42 16.10
C SER A 58 -10.37 -0.88 14.65
N LEU A 59 -9.69 -0.11 13.79
CA LEU A 59 -9.36 -0.53 12.42
C LEU A 59 -8.10 -1.44 12.37
N ALA A 60 -7.54 -1.80 13.52
CA ALA A 60 -6.33 -2.62 13.63
C ALA A 60 -6.49 -3.97 12.92
N GLY A 61 -5.65 -4.20 11.90
CA GLY A 61 -5.62 -5.46 11.17
C GLY A 61 -6.87 -5.75 10.33
N GLU A 62 -7.76 -4.77 10.14
CA GLU A 62 -9.00 -4.96 9.36
C GLU A 62 -8.75 -5.34 7.89
N TRP A 63 -7.58 -5.03 7.34
CA TRP A 63 -7.16 -5.40 5.99
C TRP A 63 -6.10 -6.51 5.99
N ALA A 64 -5.79 -7.10 7.16
CA ALA A 64 -4.84 -8.20 7.24
C ALA A 64 -5.35 -9.41 6.44
N GLY A 65 -4.55 -9.83 5.47
CA GLY A 65 -4.86 -10.94 4.57
C GLY A 65 -5.58 -10.54 3.27
N ASP A 66 -5.92 -9.27 3.09
CA ASP A 66 -6.66 -8.78 1.92
C ASP A 66 -5.75 -8.34 0.76
N ARG A 67 -6.29 -8.32 -0.46
CA ARG A 67 -5.65 -7.79 -1.67
C ARG A 67 -5.58 -6.27 -1.63
N ILE A 68 -4.36 -5.73 -1.58
CA ILE A 68 -4.12 -4.28 -1.49
C ILE A 68 -3.30 -3.81 -2.70
N ILE A 69 -3.66 -2.65 -3.25
CA ILE A 69 -2.97 -2.02 -4.38
C ILE A 69 -2.95 -0.50 -4.19
N CYS A 70 -1.85 0.16 -4.57
CA CYS A 70 -1.80 1.62 -4.68
C CYS A 70 -1.88 1.98 -6.17
N LEU A 71 -2.92 2.69 -6.58
CA LEU A 71 -3.22 2.97 -7.99
C LEU A 71 -2.97 4.43 -8.33
N GLY A 72 -2.26 4.66 -9.44
CA GLY A 72 -2.23 5.94 -10.12
C GLY A 72 -3.51 6.19 -10.93
N ASP A 73 -3.95 7.44 -11.05
CA ASP A 73 -5.11 7.85 -11.86
C ASP A 73 -4.92 7.66 -13.37
N TYR A 74 -3.69 7.41 -13.80
CA TYR A 74 -3.35 7.00 -15.16
C TYR A 74 -3.30 5.49 -15.36
N ALA A 75 -3.56 4.65 -14.35
CA ALA A 75 -3.61 3.20 -14.52
C ALA A 75 -4.69 2.76 -15.52
N GLN A 76 -4.27 2.17 -16.65
CA GLN A 76 -5.16 1.59 -17.66
C GLN A 76 -5.17 0.06 -17.65
N ASP A 77 -4.34 -0.57 -16.82
CA ASP A 77 -4.29 -2.02 -16.64
C ASP A 77 -4.13 -2.36 -15.15
N LEU A 78 -4.16 -3.65 -14.86
CA LEU A 78 -3.89 -4.21 -13.54
C LEU A 78 -2.92 -5.39 -13.70
N PRO A 79 -2.18 -5.74 -12.63
CA PRO A 79 -1.40 -6.98 -12.64
C PRO A 79 -2.28 -8.18 -12.98
N LYS A 80 -1.68 -9.16 -13.67
CA LYS A 80 -2.43 -10.34 -14.08
C LYS A 80 -2.90 -11.12 -12.85
N GLY A 81 -4.20 -11.42 -12.79
CA GLY A 81 -4.80 -12.17 -11.68
C GLY A 81 -5.17 -11.34 -10.47
N THR A 82 -5.02 -10.00 -10.54
CA THR A 82 -5.47 -9.09 -9.47
C THR A 82 -6.96 -9.17 -9.23
N LEU A 83 -7.78 -9.31 -10.29
CA LEU A 83 -9.23 -9.42 -10.21
C LEU A 83 -9.71 -10.84 -10.54
N THR A 84 -10.77 -11.26 -9.86
CA THR A 84 -11.56 -12.45 -10.21
C THR A 84 -12.42 -12.19 -11.44
N ASP A 85 -12.96 -13.25 -12.05
CA ASP A 85 -13.88 -13.12 -13.19
C ASP A 85 -15.16 -12.35 -12.82
N ASP A 86 -15.64 -12.51 -11.59
CA ASP A 86 -16.84 -11.80 -11.10
C ASP A 86 -16.56 -10.31 -10.89
N GLU A 87 -15.42 -9.96 -10.29
CA GLU A 87 -14.98 -8.57 -10.14
C GLU A 87 -14.74 -7.92 -11.49
N THR A 88 -14.08 -8.62 -12.41
CA THR A 88 -13.87 -8.14 -13.78
C THR A 88 -15.20 -7.80 -14.45
N ARG A 89 -16.20 -8.68 -14.33
CA ARG A 89 -17.56 -8.45 -14.87
C ARG A 89 -18.30 -7.32 -14.16
N LEU A 90 -18.14 -7.17 -12.85
CA LEU A 90 -18.75 -6.09 -12.07
C LEU A 90 -18.14 -4.74 -12.46
N PHE A 91 -16.81 -4.63 -12.41
CA PHE A 91 -16.09 -3.39 -12.66
C PHE A 91 -16.18 -2.93 -14.11
N ALA A 92 -16.23 -3.86 -15.07
CA ALA A 92 -16.54 -3.51 -16.45
C ALA A 92 -17.96 -2.94 -16.62
N ARG A 93 -18.94 -3.39 -15.83
CA ARG A 93 -20.30 -2.81 -15.83
C ARG A 93 -20.30 -1.39 -15.26
N LEU A 94 -19.63 -1.17 -14.13
CA LEU A 94 -19.55 0.15 -13.48
C LEU A 94 -18.84 1.18 -14.38
N THR A 95 -17.74 0.79 -15.03
CA THR A 95 -17.02 1.65 -15.99
C THR A 95 -17.95 2.14 -17.12
N ARG A 96 -18.86 1.28 -17.61
CA ARG A 96 -19.82 1.65 -18.67
C ARG A 96 -20.91 2.60 -18.17
N GLN A 97 -21.36 2.43 -16.93
CA GLN A 97 -22.40 3.28 -16.33
C GLN A 97 -21.88 4.72 -16.15
N ALA A 98 -20.69 4.88 -15.57
CA ALA A 98 -20.05 6.19 -15.41
C ALA A 98 -19.80 6.93 -16.75
N GLY A 99 -19.57 6.19 -17.84
CA GLY A 99 -19.44 6.77 -19.18
C GLY A 99 -20.76 7.22 -19.82
N SER A 100 -21.91 6.71 -19.36
CA SER A 100 -23.24 7.04 -19.88
C SER A 100 -23.83 8.31 -19.23
N ASP A 101 -23.53 8.54 -17.95
CA ASP A 101 -24.08 9.68 -17.20
C ASP A 101 -23.38 11.01 -17.58
N ASN A 102 -22.23 10.95 -18.25
CA ASN A 102 -21.50 12.11 -18.75
C ASN A 102 -21.98 12.62 -20.13
N SER A 103 -23.05 12.05 -20.70
CA SER A 103 -23.64 12.51 -21.97
C SER A 103 -25.07 13.03 -21.82
N GLU A 104 -25.33 13.96 -20.89
CA GLU A 104 -26.54 14.79 -20.94
C GLU A 104 -26.28 16.06 -21.76
N GLY A 105 -26.57 16.00 -23.06
CA GLY A 105 -26.46 17.15 -23.94
C GLY A 105 -26.60 16.90 -25.43
N ASN A 106 -27.66 16.20 -25.89
CA ASN A 106 -28.56 16.75 -26.92
C ASN A 106 -29.66 15.78 -27.33
N ASP A 107 -30.81 16.40 -27.61
CA ASP A 107 -32.12 15.87 -27.92
C ASP A 107 -32.25 15.24 -29.33
N SER A 108 -33.25 14.36 -29.41
CA SER A 108 -34.10 13.96 -30.54
C SER A 108 -33.62 12.87 -31.51
N GLY A 109 -34.48 11.84 -31.65
CA GLY A 109 -34.67 11.11 -32.90
C GLY A 109 -34.38 9.63 -32.84
N VAL A 110 -35.45 8.83 -32.98
CA VAL A 110 -35.45 7.39 -33.30
C VAL A 110 -34.39 7.05 -34.35
N THR A 111 -33.56 6.03 -34.14
CA THR A 111 -33.18 5.05 -35.18
C THR A 111 -32.42 3.87 -34.60
N GLU A 112 -32.87 2.68 -35.02
CA GLU A 112 -32.10 1.47 -35.35
C GLU A 112 -30.99 1.02 -34.41
N GLU A 113 -31.15 -0.22 -33.96
CA GLU A 113 -30.15 -1.14 -33.40
C GLU A 113 -28.97 -1.28 -34.40
N LYS A 114 -28.13 -0.26 -34.47
CA LYS A 114 -26.83 -0.30 -35.14
C LYS A 114 -25.82 -0.80 -34.13
N ASP A 115 -25.06 -1.83 -34.51
CA ASP A 115 -23.91 -2.35 -33.79
C ASP A 115 -23.12 -1.21 -33.15
N ILE A 116 -23.35 -1.02 -31.85
CA ILE A 116 -22.65 -0.01 -31.05
C ILE A 116 -21.21 -0.52 -30.99
N PRO A 117 -20.22 0.25 -31.47
CA PRO A 117 -18.82 -0.18 -31.37
C PRO A 117 -18.54 -0.44 -29.91
N ASP A 118 -17.89 -1.56 -29.62
CA ASP A 118 -17.46 -1.99 -28.31
C ASP A 118 -16.75 -0.82 -27.59
N LYS A 119 -17.50 -0.02 -26.83
CA LYS A 119 -16.95 1.02 -25.94
C LYS A 119 -16.40 0.34 -24.68
N THR A 120 -15.71 -0.78 -24.85
CA THR A 120 -14.91 -1.44 -23.82
C THR A 120 -13.60 -0.67 -23.68
N GLY A 121 -13.69 0.49 -23.03
CA GLY A 121 -12.50 1.03 -22.38
C GLY A 121 -11.97 0.00 -21.37
N PRO A 122 -10.65 -0.01 -21.09
CA PRO A 122 -10.09 -0.85 -20.03
C PRO A 122 -10.77 -0.57 -18.69
N ILE A 123 -10.77 -1.55 -17.78
CA ILE A 123 -11.27 -1.34 -16.42
C ILE A 123 -10.42 -0.26 -15.74
N ARG A 124 -11.07 0.81 -15.32
CA ARG A 124 -10.43 1.92 -14.62
C ARG A 124 -10.68 1.77 -13.12
N LEU A 125 -9.91 0.88 -12.47
CA LEU A 125 -10.13 0.58 -11.06
C LEU A 125 -9.96 1.82 -10.16
N TYR A 126 -9.11 2.77 -10.55
CA TYR A 126 -8.98 4.06 -9.86
C TYR A 126 -10.32 4.80 -9.81
N ASP A 127 -10.97 4.98 -10.97
CA ASP A 127 -12.24 5.70 -11.10
C ASP A 127 -13.37 4.94 -10.37
N ILE A 128 -13.39 3.61 -10.49
CA ILE A 128 -14.37 2.76 -9.78
C ILE A 128 -14.22 2.89 -8.26
N ALA A 129 -12.99 2.85 -7.76
CA ALA A 129 -12.74 3.02 -6.34
C ALA A 129 -13.13 4.44 -5.87
N GLU A 130 -13.09 5.44 -6.75
CA GLU A 130 -13.51 6.80 -6.40
C GLU A 130 -15.01 6.89 -6.17
N GLU A 131 -15.74 6.31 -7.08
CA GLU A 131 -17.18 6.46 -7.15
C GLU A 131 -17.90 5.45 -6.25
N TYR A 132 -17.38 4.22 -6.13
CA TYR A 132 -18.11 3.10 -5.56
C TYR A 132 -17.49 2.49 -4.29
N PHE A 133 -16.20 2.71 -4.00
CA PHE A 133 -15.56 2.09 -2.83
C PHE A 133 -15.72 2.97 -1.59
N GLU A 134 -16.01 2.32 -0.46
CA GLU A 134 -16.22 3.02 0.81
C GLU A 134 -14.89 3.35 1.51
N LYS A 135 -14.91 4.34 2.40
CA LYS A 135 -13.81 4.50 3.36
C LYS A 135 -14.03 3.54 4.54
N PRO A 136 -12.96 2.98 5.14
CA PRO A 136 -13.08 2.22 6.38
C PRO A 136 -13.81 3.01 7.46
N LYS A 137 -14.80 2.37 8.10
CA LYS A 137 -15.61 2.96 9.17
C LYS A 137 -15.04 2.50 10.51
N GLY A 138 -14.37 3.40 11.22
CA GLY A 138 -13.78 3.12 12.52
C GLY A 138 -12.78 4.20 12.90
N GLU A 139 -12.23 4.09 14.11
CA GLU A 139 -11.19 5.02 14.53
C GLU A 139 -9.84 4.54 14.01
N TYR A 140 -9.07 5.50 13.47
CA TYR A 140 -7.74 5.22 12.99
C TYR A 140 -6.91 4.65 14.13
N PHE A 141 -6.23 3.55 13.84
CA PHE A 141 -5.42 2.87 14.81
C PHE A 141 -4.18 3.70 15.18
N SER A 142 -4.15 4.25 16.40
CA SER A 142 -3.01 5.01 16.95
C SER A 142 -2.29 4.25 18.06
N GLY A 143 -2.44 2.93 18.14
CA GLY A 143 -1.91 2.17 19.27
C GLY A 143 -0.39 2.01 19.17
N GLU A 144 0.22 1.93 20.34
CA GLU A 144 1.65 1.66 20.51
C GLU A 144 1.92 0.21 20.13
N PHE A 145 2.87 0.02 19.21
CA PHE A 145 3.44 -1.29 18.96
C PHE A 145 4.62 -1.50 19.90
N TYR A 146 4.81 -2.72 20.37
CA TYR A 146 5.82 -3.00 21.37
C TYR A 146 7.23 -2.97 20.73
N SER A 147 8.12 -2.20 21.36
CA SER A 147 9.49 -1.91 20.88
C SER A 147 10.42 -3.13 20.84
N ASP A 148 10.19 -4.13 21.71
CA ASP A 148 11.15 -5.24 21.88
C ASP A 148 11.00 -6.39 20.85
N GLU A 149 9.92 -6.41 20.07
CA GLU A 149 9.64 -7.48 19.10
C GLU A 149 10.03 -7.07 17.66
N VAL A 150 10.68 -7.97 16.94
CA VAL A 150 10.94 -7.77 15.50
C VAL A 150 9.68 -8.07 14.71
N TYR A 151 9.07 -7.05 14.12
CA TYR A 151 7.93 -7.20 13.22
C TYR A 151 8.36 -7.57 11.80
N VAL A 152 7.51 -8.31 11.10
CA VAL A 152 7.68 -8.67 9.69
C VAL A 152 6.47 -8.26 8.86
N LEU A 153 6.71 -7.64 7.70
CA LEU A 153 5.72 -7.48 6.64
C LEU A 153 5.74 -8.75 5.78
N ARG A 154 4.58 -9.41 5.63
CA ARG A 154 4.45 -10.64 4.87
C ARG A 154 3.61 -10.44 3.63
N ASN A 155 4.15 -10.83 2.47
CA ASN A 155 3.36 -11.05 1.27
C ASN A 155 2.86 -12.50 1.27
N LEU A 156 1.59 -12.67 1.61
CA LEU A 156 0.94 -13.98 1.74
C LEU A 156 0.76 -14.68 0.37
N THR A 157 0.61 -13.92 -0.71
CA THR A 157 0.46 -14.46 -2.07
C THR A 157 1.75 -15.18 -2.50
N LYS A 158 2.90 -14.53 -2.27
CA LYS A 158 4.21 -15.01 -2.75
C LYS A 158 4.99 -15.80 -1.71
N ARG A 159 4.53 -15.81 -0.45
CA ARG A 159 5.26 -16.34 0.71
C ARG A 159 6.63 -15.68 0.88
N GLU A 160 6.65 -14.36 0.75
CA GLU A 160 7.84 -13.53 0.98
C GLU A 160 7.64 -12.71 2.26
N TYR A 161 8.73 -12.37 2.94
CA TYR A 161 8.67 -11.48 4.10
C TYR A 161 9.87 -10.55 4.20
N VAL A 162 9.62 -9.39 4.82
CA VAL A 162 10.58 -8.34 5.12
C VAL A 162 10.59 -8.10 6.61
N ARG A 163 11.76 -8.09 7.24
CA ARG A 163 11.93 -7.75 8.64
C ARG A 163 12.09 -6.25 8.79
N ALA A 164 11.40 -5.68 9.78
CA ALA A 164 11.51 -4.26 10.09
C ALA A 164 12.95 -3.86 10.43
N ASP A 165 13.67 -4.68 11.21
CA ASP A 165 15.02 -4.39 11.71
C ASP A 165 16.14 -4.44 10.64
N GLU A 166 15.82 -4.89 9.43
CA GLU A 166 16.75 -4.92 8.29
C GLU A 166 16.53 -3.73 7.33
N VAL A 167 15.34 -3.11 7.37
CA VAL A 167 15.01 -1.95 6.52
C VAL A 167 15.14 -0.64 7.28
N ILE A 168 14.80 -0.66 8.57
CA ILE A 168 14.91 0.51 9.43
C ILE A 168 16.40 0.74 9.72
N LEU A 169 16.98 1.73 9.06
CA LEU A 169 18.31 2.21 9.40
C LEU A 169 18.20 2.96 10.73
N HIS A 170 18.95 2.48 11.74
CA HIS A 170 19.01 2.91 13.16
C HIS A 170 18.11 2.12 14.11
N ARG A 171 18.70 1.08 14.69
CA ARG A 171 18.11 0.14 15.65
C ARG A 171 17.71 0.78 16.99
N ASP A 172 18.28 1.93 17.30
CA ASP A 172 18.17 2.59 18.60
C ASP A 172 16.91 3.47 18.73
N GLU A 173 16.12 3.61 17.64
CA GLU A 173 14.87 4.38 17.57
C GLU A 173 13.66 3.51 17.12
N ILE A 174 13.72 2.18 17.30
CA ILE A 174 12.64 1.26 16.91
C ILE A 174 11.50 1.31 17.94
N ASP A 175 10.47 2.09 17.64
CA ASP A 175 9.15 2.05 18.31
C ASP A 175 8.14 1.22 17.48
N GLY A 176 8.46 -0.06 17.24
CA GLY A 176 7.58 -1.00 16.52
C GLY A 176 7.57 -0.87 14.97
N PRO A 177 6.53 -1.37 14.26
CA PRO A 177 6.38 -1.33 12.81
C PRO A 177 6.00 0.04 12.25
N SER A 178 5.72 1.03 13.11
CA SER A 178 5.52 2.43 12.73
C SER A 178 6.68 3.23 13.28
N LEU A 179 7.51 3.81 12.42
CA LEU A 179 8.52 4.75 12.89
C LEU A 179 7.82 6.02 13.37
N GLY A 180 8.04 6.36 14.64
CA GLY A 180 7.62 7.63 15.22
C GLY A 180 8.12 8.79 14.37
N ARG A 181 7.29 9.82 14.19
CA ARG A 181 7.69 11.08 13.55
C ARG A 181 8.89 11.66 14.30
N SER A 182 10.10 11.42 13.82
CA SER A 182 11.25 12.21 14.26
C SER A 182 11.10 13.61 13.70
N ALA A 183 11.36 14.62 14.52
CA ALA A 183 11.41 16.02 14.11
C ALA A 183 12.56 16.29 13.10
N VAL A 184 13.41 15.28 12.84
CA VAL A 184 14.56 15.32 11.93
C VAL A 184 14.40 14.22 10.86
N GLY A 185 13.61 14.52 9.82
CA GLY A 185 13.47 13.66 8.64
C GLY A 185 12.63 12.39 8.85
N HIS A 186 11.66 12.16 7.97
CA HIS A 186 10.92 10.91 7.91
C HIS A 186 11.84 9.79 7.42
N ARG A 187 11.95 8.69 8.18
CA ARG A 187 12.76 7.52 7.83
C ARG A 187 11.89 6.40 7.25
N PRO A 188 12.41 5.59 6.31
CA PRO A 188 11.64 4.51 5.73
C PRO A 188 11.40 3.38 6.75
N GLY A 189 10.16 2.92 6.83
CA GLY A 189 9.74 1.74 7.58
C GLY A 189 8.98 0.75 6.70
N LEU A 190 8.22 -0.16 7.35
CA LEU A 190 7.44 -1.17 6.62
C LEU A 190 6.32 -0.56 5.76
N GLY A 191 5.86 0.66 6.09
CA GLY A 191 4.81 1.34 5.33
C GLY A 191 5.33 1.77 3.97
N GLU A 192 6.53 2.35 3.96
CA GLU A 192 7.24 2.79 2.76
C GLU A 192 7.62 1.61 1.88
N VAL A 193 8.09 0.51 2.48
CA VAL A 193 8.32 -0.78 1.78
C VAL A 193 7.05 -1.26 1.10
N LEU A 194 5.93 -1.26 1.83
CA LEU A 194 4.68 -1.73 1.29
C LEU A 194 4.26 -0.84 0.11
N LEU A 195 4.20 0.48 0.32
CA LEU A 195 3.72 1.43 -0.68
C LEU A 195 4.57 1.37 -1.97
N SER A 196 5.89 1.30 -1.85
CA SER A 196 6.79 1.22 -3.02
C SER A 196 6.56 -0.05 -3.84
N ARG A 197 6.25 -1.18 -3.19
CA ARG A 197 6.07 -2.47 -3.87
C ARG A 197 4.65 -2.78 -4.33
N ILE A 198 3.64 -2.02 -3.88
CA ILE A 198 2.23 -2.19 -4.31
C ILE A 198 1.73 -1.13 -5.30
N SER A 199 2.59 -0.16 -5.64
CA SER A 199 2.24 0.94 -6.54
C SER A 199 2.10 0.44 -7.99
N TRP A 200 1.01 0.83 -8.65
CA TRP A 200 0.67 0.41 -10.00
C TRP A 200 0.09 1.55 -10.84
N SER A 201 0.71 1.80 -11.99
CA SER A 201 0.19 2.65 -13.05
C SER A 201 0.79 2.27 -14.40
N THR A 202 0.05 2.52 -15.48
CA THR A 202 0.60 2.41 -16.84
C THR A 202 1.50 3.58 -17.21
N ASP A 203 1.37 4.71 -16.50
CA ASP A 203 2.23 5.86 -16.65
C ASP A 203 3.38 5.78 -15.64
N SER A 204 4.61 5.95 -16.11
CA SER A 204 5.82 5.80 -15.31
C SER A 204 6.17 7.05 -14.47
N THR A 205 5.41 8.14 -14.56
CA THR A 205 5.75 9.38 -13.85
C THR A 205 5.37 9.32 -12.37
N ALA A 206 6.33 9.15 -11.47
CA ALA A 206 6.06 9.13 -10.02
C ALA A 206 6.26 10.50 -9.34
N ASN A 207 6.78 11.49 -10.08
CA ASN A 207 7.22 12.79 -9.54
C ASN A 207 8.28 12.60 -8.45
N MET A 208 9.27 11.74 -8.74
CA MET A 208 10.40 11.42 -7.87
C MET A 208 11.69 11.44 -8.69
N SER A 209 12.83 11.58 -8.01
CA SER A 209 14.15 11.43 -8.63
C SER A 209 14.48 9.96 -8.98
N TYR A 210 13.83 9.01 -8.29
CA TYR A 210 13.94 7.56 -8.53
C TYR A 210 13.17 7.10 -9.78
N ASP A 211 13.39 7.74 -10.93
CA ASP A 211 12.69 7.44 -12.19
C ASP A 211 13.67 7.27 -13.38
N GLU A 212 14.99 7.20 -13.13
CA GLU A 212 15.99 7.11 -14.21
C GLU A 212 16.28 5.64 -14.60
N GLU A 213 15.75 5.26 -15.76
CA GLU A 213 15.93 3.97 -16.48
C GLU A 213 15.02 2.78 -16.08
N GLY A 214 13.70 2.97 -16.04
CA GLY A 214 12.75 1.85 -15.94
C GLY A 214 11.30 2.24 -15.66
N ASP A 215 10.47 1.27 -15.27
CA ASP A 215 9.10 1.47 -14.77
C ASP A 215 9.06 2.03 -13.32
N GLY A 216 10.21 2.43 -12.77
CA GLY A 216 10.37 2.95 -11.41
C GLY A 216 9.66 2.07 -10.37
N ILE A 217 8.96 2.71 -9.44
CA ILE A 217 8.06 2.02 -8.50
C ILE A 217 6.61 1.95 -9.00
N THR A 218 6.30 2.40 -10.23
CA THR A 218 4.93 2.41 -10.75
C THR A 218 4.47 1.05 -11.27
N ARG A 219 5.35 0.03 -11.28
CA ARG A 219 5.03 -1.37 -11.61
C ARG A 219 5.44 -2.31 -10.48
N GLY A 220 4.98 -2.01 -9.27
CA GLY A 220 5.29 -2.73 -8.05
C GLY A 220 5.03 -4.24 -8.15
N VAL A 221 6.04 -5.04 -7.80
CA VAL A 221 6.02 -6.50 -7.91
C VAL A 221 5.02 -7.19 -6.99
N TRP A 222 4.48 -6.47 -6.00
CA TRP A 222 3.50 -6.93 -5.03
C TRP A 222 2.12 -6.26 -5.21
N ALA A 223 1.90 -5.48 -6.27
CA ALA A 223 0.63 -4.82 -6.51
C ALA A 223 -0.54 -5.82 -6.58
N GLY A 224 -1.55 -5.64 -5.73
CA GLY A 224 -2.73 -6.49 -5.65
C GLY A 224 -2.53 -7.81 -4.88
N ASP A 225 -1.39 -8.00 -4.21
CA ASP A 225 -1.14 -9.16 -3.35
C ASP A 225 -1.79 -9.02 -1.97
N ARG A 226 -1.74 -10.10 -1.19
CA ARG A 226 -2.28 -10.21 0.16
C ARG A 226 -1.21 -9.96 1.22
N PHE A 227 -1.51 -9.14 2.23
CA PHE A 227 -0.50 -8.75 3.23
C PHE A 227 -0.99 -8.80 4.66
N ASP A 228 -0.06 -9.04 5.58
CA ASP A 228 -0.21 -8.66 6.98
C ASP A 228 1.14 -8.33 7.63
N ILE A 229 1.07 -7.79 8.85
CA ILE A 229 2.24 -7.56 9.72
C ILE A 229 2.04 -8.34 11.02
N GLN A 230 3.06 -9.12 11.40
CA GLN A 230 3.08 -9.87 12.67
C GLN A 230 4.48 -9.86 13.28
N PRO A 231 4.63 -10.18 14.58
CA PRO A 231 5.94 -10.47 15.16
C PRO A 231 6.60 -11.66 14.47
N ILE A 232 7.93 -11.64 14.30
CA ILE A 232 8.69 -12.71 13.65
C ILE A 232 8.53 -14.05 14.39
N GLU A 233 8.33 -14.00 15.70
CA GLU A 233 8.14 -15.18 16.54
C GLU A 233 6.89 -15.97 16.15
N SER A 234 5.83 -15.29 15.69
CA SER A 234 4.58 -15.93 15.24
C SER A 234 4.75 -16.85 14.01
N ILE A 235 5.84 -16.69 13.26
CA ILE A 235 6.13 -17.45 12.03
C ILE A 235 7.40 -18.29 12.13
N THR A 236 8.12 -18.18 13.25
CA THR A 236 9.37 -18.88 13.46
C THR A 236 9.07 -20.23 14.09
N SER A 237 9.62 -21.30 13.50
CA SER A 237 9.54 -22.64 14.10
C SER A 237 10.47 -22.76 15.31
N ASP A 238 10.30 -23.80 16.13
CA ASP A 238 11.20 -24.15 17.25
C ASP A 238 12.68 -24.20 16.86
N SER A 239 12.99 -24.38 15.57
CA SER A 239 14.34 -24.39 15.01
C SER A 239 14.91 -23.01 14.67
N GLY A 240 14.19 -21.92 14.95
CA GLY A 240 14.60 -20.55 14.61
C GLY A 240 14.42 -20.19 13.13
N HIS A 241 13.84 -21.07 12.32
CA HIS A 241 13.63 -20.86 10.88
C HIS A 241 12.16 -20.59 10.55
N VAL A 242 11.93 -19.63 9.66
CA VAL A 242 10.62 -19.40 9.03
C VAL A 242 10.44 -20.39 7.88
N ARG A 243 9.71 -21.47 8.11
CA ARG A 243 9.61 -22.57 7.14
C ARG A 243 8.68 -22.22 5.98
N GLY A 244 9.18 -22.35 4.75
CA GLY A 244 8.36 -22.19 3.54
C GLY A 244 8.10 -20.74 3.13
N TRP A 245 8.85 -19.79 3.72
CA TRP A 245 8.85 -18.38 3.35
C TRP A 245 10.23 -17.94 2.89
N LYS A 246 10.27 -17.04 1.92
CA LYS A 246 11.49 -16.41 1.43
C LYS A 246 11.71 -15.08 2.14
N ASN A 247 12.86 -14.93 2.80
CA ASN A 247 13.30 -13.66 3.34
C ASN A 247 13.82 -12.77 2.20
N VAL A 248 13.17 -11.64 1.95
CA VAL A 248 13.58 -10.65 0.93
C VAL A 248 14.08 -9.35 1.54
N SER A 249 14.32 -9.31 2.86
CA SER A 249 14.65 -8.07 3.60
C SER A 249 15.86 -7.35 3.03
N LYS A 250 16.93 -8.06 2.67
CA LYS A 250 18.16 -7.46 2.12
C LYS A 250 17.92 -6.78 0.76
N GLU A 251 17.23 -7.46 -0.16
CA GLU A 251 16.89 -6.93 -1.49
C GLU A 251 16.03 -5.68 -1.36
N VAL A 252 15.04 -5.74 -0.47
CA VAL A 252 14.11 -4.63 -0.20
C VAL A 252 14.82 -3.45 0.47
N ALA A 253 15.74 -3.70 1.40
CA ALA A 253 16.52 -2.65 2.05
C ALA A 253 17.40 -1.93 1.02
N GLU A 254 18.07 -2.65 0.12
CA GLU A 254 18.87 -2.06 -0.98
C GLU A 254 18.01 -1.18 -1.90
N GLU A 255 16.80 -1.63 -2.26
CA GLU A 255 15.84 -0.87 -3.07
C GLU A 255 15.39 0.42 -2.36
N ILE A 256 14.98 0.33 -1.10
CA ILE A 256 14.55 1.48 -0.29
C ILE A 256 15.69 2.49 -0.11
N THR A 257 16.91 2.00 0.14
CA THR A 257 18.09 2.85 0.20
C THR A 257 18.30 3.60 -1.11
N ALA A 258 18.17 2.92 -2.26
CA ALA A 258 18.32 3.56 -3.57
C ALA A 258 17.24 4.63 -3.82
N ILE A 259 15.99 4.36 -3.43
CA ILE A 259 14.89 5.34 -3.50
C ILE A 259 15.22 6.60 -2.69
N TRP A 260 15.56 6.45 -1.41
CA TRP A 260 15.86 7.60 -0.54
C TRP A 260 17.13 8.35 -0.98
N THR A 261 18.18 7.64 -1.40
CA THR A 261 19.41 8.27 -1.89
C THR A 261 19.17 9.06 -3.17
N SER A 262 18.30 8.60 -4.06
CA SER A 262 17.97 9.36 -5.27
C SER A 262 17.26 10.69 -4.95
N GLU A 263 16.41 10.72 -3.93
CA GLU A 263 15.60 11.88 -3.58
C GLU A 263 16.36 12.89 -2.71
N TYR A 264 17.16 12.40 -1.75
CA TYR A 264 17.80 13.23 -0.73
C TYR A 264 19.34 13.23 -0.77
N GLY A 265 19.95 12.47 -1.68
CA GLY A 265 21.39 12.20 -1.67
C GLY A 265 21.82 11.41 -0.43
N ASP A 266 23.11 11.15 -0.23
CA ASP A 266 23.57 10.30 0.90
C ASP A 266 23.30 10.89 2.30
N SER A 267 22.90 12.16 2.39
CA SER A 267 22.70 12.89 3.65
C SER A 267 21.57 12.36 4.52
N TRP A 268 20.58 11.65 3.94
CA TRP A 268 19.48 11.05 4.71
C TRP A 268 19.95 9.94 5.65
N MET A 269 21.12 9.33 5.38
CA MET A 269 21.74 8.33 6.25
C MET A 269 22.44 8.96 7.48
N ASP A 270 22.70 10.26 7.46
CA ASP A 270 23.41 10.98 8.55
C ASP A 270 22.46 11.70 9.52
N CYS A 271 21.18 11.89 9.16
CA CYS A 271 20.15 12.30 10.11
C CYS A 271 20.21 11.31 11.28
N GLY A 272 20.49 11.74 12.52
CA GLY A 272 20.65 10.86 13.70
C GLY A 272 22.08 10.69 14.25
N ARG A 273 23.13 11.23 13.59
CA ARG A 273 24.51 11.24 14.15
C ARG A 273 24.93 12.51 14.89
N GLU A 274 24.03 13.47 15.10
CA GLU A 274 24.32 14.64 15.92
C GLU A 274 23.81 14.44 17.35
N GLY A 275 24.68 13.89 18.21
CA GLY A 275 24.43 13.78 19.65
C GLY A 275 25.34 12.80 20.39
N ASP A 276 26.66 13.01 20.33
CA ASP A 276 27.58 12.53 21.38
C ASP A 276 27.56 13.48 22.59
#